data_AF-A0A9D9RBN5-F1
#
_entry.id   AF-A0A9D9RBN5-F1
#
_cell.length_a   1.000
_cell.length_b   1.000
_cell.length_c   1.000
_cell.angle_alpha   90.00
_cell.angle_beta   90.00
_cell.angle_gamma   90.00
#
_symmetry.space_group_name_H-M   'P 1'
#
loop_
_entity.id
_entity.type
_entity.pdbx_description
1 polymer ?
#
loop_
_entity_poly.entity_id
_entity_poly.type
_entity_poly.pdbx_seq_one_letter_code
_entity_poly.pdbx_strand_id
1 'polypeptide(L)'
;MSDNCDYAQLYRIAKRYYIDNFSQAKIAVEESISRPHVSRLLAKARELGIVRISVQMPFSYESLAIANKLKERLGLSRVELACFPGQDGYSEERLSLAIATHASAILPELLSESENIGVGWGHTVYQTSMLLERQSSNPEKTFIPLLGVSGEDNPHLQINVIANRFAEKFGAKSYYTIVPIVRESGDKPGNIEGRSYRRLTMQWKKLDTAIIGLGPAPELGMSLVAETSDEYNRQLVSSRTVGDILANFFYSDGSVFDSSQYYFQISLELERLRKLKTVICLAGGRKKVDGIVAAARNRFFNILVTDVKTATMILDRIEKE
;
A
#
# COMPACT_ATOMS: atom_id res chain seq x y z
N MET A 1 -9.45 -41.56 1.95
CA MET A 1 -8.83 -41.69 0.61
C MET A 1 -8.36 -40.31 0.22
N SER A 2 -7.06 -40.20 -0.06
CA SER A 2 -6.23 -39.00 -0.15
C SER A 2 -6.79 -37.91 -1.06
N ASP A 3 -7.05 -36.73 -0.48
CA ASP A 3 -7.26 -35.42 -1.15
C ASP A 3 -5.96 -34.96 -1.85
N ASN A 4 -5.48 -35.75 -2.81
CA ASN A 4 -4.45 -35.31 -3.72
C ASN A 4 -5.13 -34.40 -4.75
N CYS A 5 -5.25 -33.12 -4.42
CA CYS A 5 -5.81 -32.12 -5.32
C CYS A 5 -4.92 -32.05 -6.56
N ASP A 6 -5.32 -32.72 -7.64
CA ASP A 6 -4.55 -32.75 -8.89
C ASP A 6 -4.54 -31.34 -9.51
N TYR A 7 -3.45 -30.61 -9.25
CA TYR A 7 -3.20 -29.30 -9.82
C TYR A 7 -3.25 -29.33 -11.36
N ALA A 8 -2.89 -30.45 -11.99
CA ALA A 8 -2.99 -30.62 -13.44
C ALA A 8 -4.46 -30.71 -13.90
N GLN A 9 -5.33 -31.38 -13.13
CA GLN A 9 -6.77 -31.41 -13.40
C GLN A 9 -7.39 -30.02 -13.24
N LEU A 10 -7.05 -29.28 -12.17
CA LEU A 10 -7.52 -27.92 -11.96
C LEU A 10 -7.11 -26.98 -13.10
N TYR A 11 -5.83 -27.04 -13.50
CA TYR A 11 -5.32 -26.26 -14.63
C TYR A 11 -6.02 -26.61 -15.95
N ARG A 12 -6.19 -27.91 -16.25
CA ARG A 12 -6.84 -28.37 -17.48
C ARG A 12 -8.30 -27.91 -17.57
N ILE A 13 -9.06 -28.06 -16.48
CA ILE A 13 -10.46 -27.61 -16.39
C ILE A 13 -10.55 -26.09 -16.53
N ALA A 14 -9.68 -25.35 -15.83
CA ALA A 14 -9.62 -23.91 -15.91
C ALA A 14 -9.29 -23.42 -17.32
N LYS A 15 -8.27 -23.99 -17.97
CA LYS A 15 -7.87 -23.65 -19.33
C LYS A 15 -9.02 -23.88 -20.31
N ARG A 16 -9.67 -25.05 -20.26
CA ARG A 16 -10.81 -25.35 -21.14
C ARG A 16 -11.97 -24.37 -20.96
N TYR A 17 -12.24 -23.94 -19.74
CA TYR A 17 -13.33 -23.01 -19.47
C TYR A 17 -13.00 -21.57 -19.88
N TYR A 18 -11.87 -21.03 -19.43
CA TYR A 18 -11.53 -19.60 -19.58
C TYR A 18 -10.79 -19.25 -20.87
N ILE A 19 -10.04 -20.20 -21.45
CA ILE A 19 -9.25 -19.98 -22.68
C ILE A 19 -9.94 -20.62 -23.88
N ASP A 20 -10.32 -21.90 -23.76
CA ASP A 20 -10.93 -22.64 -24.88
C ASP A 20 -12.46 -22.40 -25.00
N ASN A 21 -13.05 -21.61 -24.09
CA ASN A 21 -14.48 -21.25 -24.05
C ASN A 21 -15.45 -22.45 -24.01
N PHE A 22 -15.04 -23.58 -23.42
CA PHE A 22 -15.94 -24.73 -23.28
C PHE A 22 -16.98 -24.48 -22.19
N SER A 23 -18.21 -24.95 -22.43
CA SER A 23 -19.23 -24.95 -21.38
C SER A 23 -18.86 -25.93 -20.26
N GLN A 24 -19.28 -25.65 -19.02
CA GLN A 24 -19.07 -26.58 -17.90
C GLN A 24 -19.70 -27.96 -18.17
N ALA A 25 -20.77 -28.03 -18.97
CA ALA A 25 -21.40 -29.29 -19.36
C ALA A 25 -20.49 -30.10 -20.30
N LYS A 26 -19.83 -29.45 -21.26
CA LYS A 26 -18.85 -30.10 -22.14
C LYS A 26 -17.65 -30.61 -21.36
N ILE A 27 -17.12 -29.79 -20.45
CA ILE A 27 -15.99 -30.17 -19.58
C ILE A 27 -16.37 -31.35 -18.68
N ALA A 28 -17.58 -31.36 -18.13
CA ALA A 28 -18.09 -32.45 -17.30
C ALA A 28 -18.07 -33.80 -18.03
N VAL A 29 -18.49 -33.83 -19.30
CA VAL A 29 -18.47 -35.05 -20.13
C VAL A 29 -17.03 -35.50 -20.40
N GLU A 30 -16.15 -34.59 -20.82
CA GLU A 30 -14.76 -34.93 -21.15
C GLU A 30 -13.95 -35.40 -19.94
N GLU A 31 -14.20 -34.83 -18.76
CA GLU A 31 -13.50 -35.16 -17.52
C GLU A 31 -14.21 -36.28 -16.73
N SER A 32 -15.33 -36.82 -17.23
CA SER A 32 -16.13 -37.86 -16.56
C SER A 32 -16.54 -37.48 -15.13
N ILE A 33 -16.90 -36.21 -14.91
CA ILE A 33 -17.35 -35.68 -13.61
C ILE A 33 -18.66 -34.91 -13.76
N SER A 34 -19.35 -34.68 -12.64
CA SER A 34 -20.60 -33.92 -12.67
C SER A 34 -20.35 -32.42 -12.90
N ARG A 35 -21.27 -31.72 -13.56
CA ARG A 35 -21.21 -30.26 -13.76
C ARG A 35 -21.03 -29.48 -12.44
N PRO A 36 -21.69 -29.82 -11.32
CA PRO A 36 -21.40 -29.19 -10.02
C PRO A 36 -19.96 -29.40 -9.56
N HIS A 37 -19.36 -30.56 -9.85
CA HIS A 37 -17.95 -30.82 -9.53
C HIS A 37 -17.03 -29.91 -10.36
N VAL A 38 -17.27 -29.74 -11.66
CA VAL A 38 -16.53 -28.77 -12.50
C VAL A 38 -16.60 -27.36 -11.90
N SER A 39 -17.79 -26.91 -11.47
CA SER A 39 -17.95 -25.60 -10.84
C SER A 39 -17.14 -25.46 -9.55
N ARG A 40 -17.11 -26.51 -8.70
CA ARG A 40 -16.28 -26.52 -7.48
C ARG A 40 -14.79 -26.47 -7.81
N LEU A 41 -14.35 -27.21 -8.83
CA LEU A 41 -12.95 -27.21 -9.27
C LEU A 41 -12.55 -25.86 -9.87
N LEU A 42 -13.41 -25.19 -10.64
CA LEU A 42 -13.18 -23.83 -11.11
C LEU A 42 -13.11 -22.81 -9.96
N ALA A 43 -13.94 -22.97 -8.93
CA ALA A 43 -13.85 -22.15 -7.72
C ALA A 43 -12.54 -22.39 -6.96
N LYS A 44 -12.16 -23.66 -6.77
CA LYS A 44 -10.89 -24.05 -6.14
C LYS A 44 -9.68 -23.57 -6.95
N ALA A 45 -9.73 -23.59 -8.28
CA ALA A 45 -8.69 -23.05 -9.14
C ALA A 45 -8.51 -21.53 -8.98
N ARG A 46 -9.60 -20.79 -8.71
CA ARG A 46 -9.53 -19.36 -8.37
C ARG A 46 -8.97 -19.15 -6.96
N GLU A 47 -9.42 -19.94 -5.98
CA GLU A 47 -8.94 -19.88 -4.59
C GLU A 47 -7.44 -20.16 -4.48
N LEU A 48 -6.94 -21.16 -5.21
CA LEU A 48 -5.52 -21.51 -5.26
C LEU A 48 -4.68 -20.58 -6.16
N GLY A 49 -5.30 -19.57 -6.79
CA GLY A 49 -4.59 -18.61 -7.65
C GLY A 49 -4.10 -19.16 -8.99
N ILE A 50 -4.56 -20.36 -9.39
CA ILE A 50 -4.31 -20.97 -10.72
C ILE A 50 -5.01 -20.16 -11.80
N VAL A 51 -6.20 -19.63 -11.49
CA VAL A 51 -6.93 -18.69 -12.34
C VAL A 51 -6.93 -17.32 -11.68
N ARG A 52 -6.41 -16.33 -12.40
CA ARG A 52 -6.54 -14.92 -12.05
C ARG A 52 -7.30 -14.24 -13.18
N ILE A 53 -8.42 -13.61 -12.84
CA ILE A 53 -9.24 -12.86 -13.80
C ILE A 53 -8.95 -11.39 -13.56
N SER A 54 -8.39 -10.73 -14.57
CA SER A 54 -8.25 -9.28 -14.60
C SER A 54 -9.25 -8.72 -15.60
N VAL A 55 -10.06 -7.76 -15.16
CA VAL A 55 -10.97 -7.02 -16.04
C VAL A 55 -10.44 -5.60 -16.12
N GLN A 56 -9.99 -5.20 -17.30
CA GLN A 56 -9.52 -3.85 -17.53
C GLN A 56 -10.72 -2.92 -17.79
N MET A 57 -10.73 -1.79 -17.08
CA MET A 57 -11.75 -0.77 -17.30
C MET A 57 -11.46 -0.01 -18.61
N PRO A 58 -12.49 0.32 -19.40
CA PRO A 58 -12.32 1.22 -20.53
C PRO A 58 -11.93 2.62 -20.06
N PHE A 59 -11.11 3.29 -20.86
CA PHE A 59 -10.64 4.64 -20.60
C PHE A 59 -11.82 5.63 -20.44
N SER A 60 -11.82 6.41 -19.36
CA SER A 60 -12.82 7.45 -19.08
C SER A 60 -12.19 8.85 -19.16
N TYR A 61 -12.67 9.66 -20.11
CA TYR A 61 -12.26 11.06 -20.25
C TYR A 61 -12.57 11.89 -18.99
N GLU A 62 -13.66 11.56 -18.27
CA GLU A 62 -14.04 12.22 -17.03
C GLU A 62 -13.02 11.97 -15.92
N SER A 63 -12.61 10.70 -15.73
CA SER A 63 -11.58 10.35 -14.76
C SER A 63 -10.26 11.05 -15.06
N LEU A 64 -9.87 11.15 -16.34
CA LEU A 64 -8.67 11.87 -16.73
C LEU A 64 -8.77 13.37 -16.41
N ALA A 65 -9.94 13.99 -16.67
CA ALA A 65 -10.17 15.40 -16.34
C ALA A 65 -10.07 15.66 -14.83
N ILE A 66 -10.66 14.79 -14.00
CA ILE A 66 -10.57 14.85 -12.53
C ILE A 66 -9.10 14.72 -12.08
N ALA A 67 -8.37 13.74 -12.62
CA ALA A 67 -6.96 13.52 -12.28
C ALA A 67 -6.10 14.75 -12.61
N ASN A 68 -6.27 15.34 -13.80
CA ASN A 68 -5.55 16.53 -14.22
C ASN A 68 -5.90 17.75 -13.36
N LYS A 69 -7.19 17.99 -13.08
CA LYS A 69 -7.62 19.08 -12.21
C LYS A 69 -7.03 18.92 -10.80
N LEU A 70 -7.04 17.72 -10.25
CA LEU A 70 -6.47 17.44 -8.92
C LEU A 70 -4.96 17.64 -8.90
N LYS A 71 -4.26 17.15 -9.93
CA LYS A 71 -2.82 17.33 -10.12
C LYS A 71 -2.45 18.81 -10.06
N GLU A 72 -3.15 19.66 -10.82
CA GLU A 72 -2.90 21.11 -10.86
C GLU A 72 -3.19 21.78 -9.52
N ARG A 73 -4.36 21.51 -8.92
CA ARG A 73 -4.80 22.16 -7.67
C ARG A 73 -3.94 21.81 -6.47
N LEU A 74 -3.36 20.62 -6.44
CA LEU A 74 -2.48 20.17 -5.36
C LEU A 74 -0.98 20.29 -5.68
N GLY A 75 -0.61 20.72 -6.89
CA GLY A 75 0.79 20.81 -7.32
C GLY A 75 1.51 19.47 -7.38
N LEU A 76 0.79 18.39 -7.69
CA LEU A 76 1.33 17.04 -7.82
C LEU A 76 1.97 16.84 -9.20
N SER A 77 2.93 15.92 -9.30
CA SER A 77 3.51 15.54 -10.60
C SER A 77 2.59 14.61 -11.38
N ARG A 78 1.88 13.72 -10.68
CA ARG A 78 0.97 12.72 -11.27
C ARG A 78 -0.15 12.34 -10.30
N VAL A 79 -1.34 12.13 -10.85
CA VAL A 79 -2.50 11.58 -10.13
C VAL A 79 -3.01 10.39 -10.92
N GLU A 80 -3.22 9.28 -10.24
CA GLU A 80 -3.64 8.00 -10.78
C GLU A 80 -4.94 7.57 -10.10
N LEU A 81 -5.98 7.36 -10.90
CA LEU A 81 -7.31 7.03 -10.40
C LEU A 81 -7.60 5.55 -10.63
N ALA A 82 -7.58 4.80 -9.54
CA ALA A 82 -8.14 3.47 -9.49
C ALA A 82 -9.64 3.54 -9.79
N CYS A 83 -10.07 2.75 -10.74
CA CYS A 83 -11.48 2.60 -11.05
C CYS A 83 -12.12 1.71 -9.99
N PHE A 84 -12.95 2.33 -9.15
CA PHE A 84 -13.77 1.64 -8.18
C PHE A 84 -15.23 1.95 -8.48
N PRO A 85 -16.04 0.99 -8.98
CA PRO A 85 -17.47 1.21 -9.21
C PRO A 85 -18.18 1.24 -7.84
N GLY A 86 -18.01 2.35 -7.13
CA GLY A 86 -18.53 2.53 -5.78
C GLY A 86 -19.99 2.96 -5.80
N GLN A 87 -20.93 2.00 -5.70
CA GLN A 87 -22.22 2.26 -5.06
C GLN A 87 -22.01 2.53 -3.56
N ASP A 88 -22.96 3.21 -2.92
CA ASP A 88 -22.91 3.41 -1.47
C ASP A 88 -23.05 2.06 -0.73
N GLY A 89 -22.11 1.76 0.18
CA GLY A 89 -22.10 0.51 0.96
C GLY A 89 -20.84 -0.37 0.85
N TYR A 90 -19.84 0.01 0.03
CA TYR A 90 -18.59 -0.74 -0.02
C TYR A 90 -17.65 -0.46 1.17
N SER A 91 -16.94 -1.50 1.60
CA SER A 91 -16.00 -1.46 2.74
C SER A 91 -14.65 -0.83 2.38
N GLU A 92 -13.94 -0.28 3.37
CA GLU A 92 -12.62 0.34 3.20
C GLU A 92 -11.59 -0.65 2.62
N GLU A 93 -11.72 -1.95 2.91
CA GLU A 93 -10.85 -3.00 2.42
C GLU A 93 -10.97 -3.18 0.89
N ARG A 94 -12.18 -3.06 0.34
CA ARG A 94 -12.41 -3.15 -1.11
C ARG A 94 -11.87 -1.95 -1.85
N LEU A 95 -12.01 -0.76 -1.27
CA LEU A 95 -11.40 0.45 -1.80
C LEU A 95 -9.87 0.33 -1.82
N SER A 96 -9.29 -0.11 -0.70
CA SER A 96 -7.86 -0.36 -0.59
C SER A 96 -7.39 -1.38 -1.63
N LEU A 97 -8.15 -2.46 -1.87
CA LEU A 97 -7.82 -3.45 -2.88
C LEU A 97 -7.83 -2.88 -4.29
N ALA A 98 -8.80 -2.01 -4.62
CA ALA A 98 -8.87 -1.36 -5.93
C ALA A 98 -7.67 -0.44 -6.17
N ILE A 99 -7.31 0.38 -5.18
CA ILE A 99 -6.11 1.23 -5.22
C ILE A 99 -4.86 0.38 -5.37
N ALA A 100 -4.73 -0.68 -4.57
CA ALA A 100 -3.60 -1.60 -4.63
C ALA A 100 -3.47 -2.30 -5.99
N THR A 101 -4.59 -2.69 -6.59
CA THR A 101 -4.62 -3.31 -7.93
C THR A 101 -4.11 -2.34 -8.98
N HIS A 102 -4.63 -1.10 -9.00
CA HIS A 102 -4.15 -0.07 -9.92
C HIS A 102 -2.67 0.25 -9.69
N ALA A 103 -2.28 0.46 -8.44
CA ALA A 103 -0.89 0.72 -8.05
C ALA A 103 0.05 -0.39 -8.52
N SER A 104 -0.33 -1.66 -8.34
CA SER A 104 0.50 -2.80 -8.76
C SER A 104 0.76 -2.84 -10.26
N ALA A 105 -0.18 -2.34 -11.08
CA ALA A 105 -0.02 -2.29 -12.53
C ALA A 105 0.91 -1.17 -12.99
N ILE A 106 0.89 -0.01 -12.33
CA ILE A 106 1.65 1.19 -12.74
C ILE A 106 3.02 1.30 -12.07
N LEU A 107 3.23 0.68 -10.90
CA LEU A 107 4.48 0.79 -10.16
C LEU A 107 5.72 0.34 -10.96
N PRO A 108 5.69 -0.71 -11.79
CA PRO A 108 6.85 -1.05 -12.63
C PRO A 108 7.32 0.11 -13.53
N GLU A 109 6.37 0.87 -14.09
CA GLU A 109 6.67 2.07 -14.88
C GLU A 109 7.25 3.17 -13.99
N LEU A 110 6.60 3.47 -12.86
CA LEU A 110 7.00 4.54 -11.94
C LEU A 110 8.36 4.32 -11.28
N LEU A 111 8.77 3.05 -11.13
CA LEU A 111 10.02 2.65 -10.47
C LEU A 111 11.13 2.29 -11.46
N SER A 112 10.91 2.45 -12.77
CA SER A 112 11.87 2.12 -13.84
C SER A 112 13.25 2.75 -13.61
N GLU A 113 13.29 4.02 -13.23
CA GLU A 113 14.51 4.81 -13.00
C GLU A 113 14.95 4.88 -11.52
N SER A 114 14.25 4.19 -10.62
CA SER A 114 14.53 4.24 -9.16
C SER A 114 15.56 3.19 -8.76
N GLU A 115 16.57 3.53 -7.97
CA GLU A 115 17.57 2.55 -7.48
C GLU A 115 17.35 2.20 -6.01
N ASN A 116 17.12 3.21 -5.16
CA ASN A 116 16.94 3.04 -3.73
C ASN A 116 15.52 3.43 -3.34
N ILE A 117 14.66 2.42 -3.22
CA ILE A 117 13.22 2.60 -3.01
C ILE A 117 12.87 2.37 -1.55
N GLY A 118 12.37 3.42 -0.91
CA GLY A 118 11.79 3.35 0.42
C GLY A 118 10.40 2.75 0.36
N VAL A 119 10.10 1.80 1.23
CA VAL A 119 8.78 1.18 1.35
C VAL A 119 8.23 1.45 2.74
N GLY A 120 7.03 2.00 2.79
CA GLY A 120 6.23 2.16 4.00
C GLY A 120 5.35 0.93 4.26
N TRP A 121 4.40 1.08 5.17
CA TRP A 121 3.48 0.03 5.57
C TRP A 121 2.01 0.41 5.37
N GLY A 122 1.11 -0.44 5.87
CA GLY A 122 -0.32 -0.23 5.87
C GLY A 122 -1.02 -1.12 4.87
N HIS A 123 -2.34 -1.23 5.05
CA HIS A 123 -3.18 -2.19 4.33
C HIS A 123 -3.03 -2.09 2.80
N THR A 124 -3.06 -0.88 2.24
CA THR A 124 -2.97 -0.65 0.79
C THR A 124 -1.57 -0.98 0.24
N VAL A 125 -0.50 -0.58 0.93
CA VAL A 125 0.89 -0.89 0.51
C VAL A 125 1.14 -2.40 0.58
N TYR A 126 0.68 -3.04 1.66
CA TYR A 126 0.75 -4.48 1.82
C TYR A 126 0.02 -5.23 0.70
N GLN A 127 -1.24 -4.87 0.40
CA GLN A 127 -1.99 -5.48 -0.69
C GLN A 127 -1.30 -5.27 -2.04
N THR A 128 -0.73 -4.09 -2.28
CA THR A 128 0.02 -3.79 -3.50
C THR A 128 1.21 -4.74 -3.66
N SER A 129 1.96 -5.00 -2.59
CA SER A 129 3.09 -5.94 -2.59
C SER A 129 2.68 -7.37 -2.99
N MET A 130 1.44 -7.78 -2.65
CA MET A 130 0.92 -9.11 -2.98
C MET A 130 0.48 -9.21 -4.45
N LEU A 131 -0.07 -8.13 -5.00
CA LEU A 131 -0.65 -8.09 -6.34
C LEU A 131 0.39 -7.86 -7.43
N LEU A 132 1.56 -7.29 -7.09
CA LEU A 132 2.64 -7.08 -8.04
C LEU A 132 2.98 -8.34 -8.83
N GLU A 133 3.06 -8.18 -10.14
CA GLU A 133 3.55 -9.21 -11.04
C GLU A 133 5.07 -9.21 -11.09
N ARG A 134 5.65 -10.34 -11.48
CA ARG A 134 7.11 -10.45 -11.60
C ARG A 134 7.59 -9.61 -12.77
N GLN A 135 8.55 -8.73 -12.49
CA GLN A 135 9.23 -7.87 -13.44
C GLN A 135 10.58 -8.48 -13.85
N SER A 136 11.22 -7.86 -14.84
CA SER A 136 12.61 -8.15 -15.19
C SER A 136 13.52 -7.93 -13.98
N SER A 137 14.43 -8.89 -13.74
CA SER A 137 15.33 -8.84 -12.59
C SER A 137 16.26 -7.62 -12.69
N ASN A 138 16.34 -6.82 -11.63
CA ASN A 138 17.29 -5.73 -11.51
C ASN A 138 18.02 -5.78 -10.15
N PRO A 139 19.22 -6.36 -10.08
CA PRO A 139 19.96 -6.54 -8.82
C PRO A 139 20.56 -5.23 -8.27
N GLU A 140 20.57 -4.14 -9.03
CA GLU A 140 21.03 -2.83 -8.57
C GLU A 140 19.95 -2.09 -7.78
N LYS A 141 18.68 -2.38 -8.03
CA LYS A 141 17.57 -1.86 -7.23
C LYS A 141 17.59 -2.45 -5.83
N THR A 142 17.30 -1.62 -4.83
CA THR A 142 17.20 -2.01 -3.42
C THR A 142 15.94 -1.44 -2.79
N PHE A 143 15.12 -2.30 -2.18
CA PHE A 143 13.96 -1.91 -1.39
C PHE A 143 14.33 -1.81 0.10
N ILE A 144 13.99 -0.68 0.72
CA ILE A 144 14.45 -0.30 2.05
C ILE A 144 13.24 0.05 2.95
N PRO A 145 13.10 -0.55 4.13
CA PRO A 145 12.13 -0.15 5.14
C PRO A 145 12.21 1.34 5.49
N LEU A 146 11.10 2.06 5.48
CA LEU A 146 11.03 3.47 5.88
C LEU A 146 10.83 3.70 7.38
N LEU A 147 10.71 2.62 8.15
CA LEU A 147 10.46 2.66 9.59
C LEU A 147 10.92 1.36 10.24
N GLY A 148 10.94 1.37 11.58
CA GLY A 148 11.18 0.18 12.39
C GLY A 148 10.07 -0.87 12.29
N VAL A 149 10.28 -2.00 12.96
CA VAL A 149 9.35 -3.12 13.01
C VAL A 149 8.25 -2.88 14.05
N SER A 150 7.05 -3.38 13.79
CA SER A 150 5.87 -3.35 14.66
C SER A 150 4.89 -4.45 14.26
N GLY A 151 3.87 -4.68 15.08
CA GLY A 151 2.68 -5.45 14.73
C GLY A 151 2.92 -6.96 14.81
N GLU A 152 2.99 -7.49 16.03
CA GLU A 152 3.26 -8.93 16.30
C GLU A 152 2.34 -9.88 15.53
N ASP A 153 1.07 -9.51 15.34
CA ASP A 153 0.04 -10.30 14.67
C ASP A 153 -0.59 -9.59 13.45
N ASN A 154 -0.03 -8.45 13.02
CA ASN A 154 -0.57 -7.66 11.92
C ASN A 154 0.36 -7.64 10.70
N PRO A 155 0.06 -8.44 9.65
CA PRO A 155 0.92 -8.51 8.46
C PRO A 155 1.02 -7.18 7.71
N HIS A 156 0.05 -6.27 7.87
CA HIS A 156 0.05 -4.96 7.22
C HIS A 156 1.12 -4.00 7.79
N LEU A 157 1.69 -4.33 8.95
CA LEU A 157 2.72 -3.55 9.64
C LEU A 157 4.10 -4.23 9.59
N GLN A 158 4.18 -5.44 9.06
CA GLN A 158 5.41 -6.21 8.92
C GLN A 158 6.29 -5.64 7.80
N ILE A 159 6.99 -4.55 8.09
CA ILE A 159 7.72 -3.74 7.09
C ILE A 159 8.77 -4.54 6.31
N ASN A 160 9.46 -5.47 6.97
CA ASN A 160 10.43 -6.34 6.33
C ASN A 160 9.78 -7.29 5.31
N VAL A 161 8.59 -7.81 5.62
CA VAL A 161 7.83 -8.68 4.71
C VAL A 161 7.38 -7.88 3.50
N ILE A 162 6.87 -6.67 3.71
CA ILE A 162 6.43 -5.79 2.63
C ILE A 162 7.61 -5.46 1.71
N ALA A 163 8.72 -4.94 2.26
CA ALA A 163 9.92 -4.58 1.50
C ALA A 163 10.50 -5.76 0.72
N ASN A 164 10.56 -6.95 1.34
CA ASN A 164 11.05 -8.14 0.68
C ASN A 164 10.15 -8.59 -0.47
N ARG A 165 8.82 -8.55 -0.33
CA ARG A 165 7.90 -8.88 -1.43
C ARG A 165 8.09 -7.96 -2.63
N PHE A 166 8.24 -6.65 -2.40
CA PHE A 166 8.61 -5.74 -3.48
C PHE A 166 9.92 -6.18 -4.14
N ALA A 167 10.97 -6.43 -3.36
CA ALA A 167 12.26 -6.86 -3.91
C ALA A 167 12.16 -8.14 -4.76
N GLU A 168 11.43 -9.15 -4.30
CA GLU A 168 11.23 -10.41 -5.03
C GLU A 168 10.57 -10.19 -6.40
N LYS A 169 9.56 -9.32 -6.46
CA LYS A 169 8.84 -9.03 -7.71
C LYS A 169 9.71 -8.32 -8.74
N PHE A 170 10.69 -7.54 -8.29
CA PHE A 170 11.63 -6.83 -9.16
C PHE A 170 12.97 -7.57 -9.35
N GLY A 171 13.14 -8.77 -8.77
CA GLY A 171 14.43 -9.46 -8.75
C GLY A 171 15.57 -8.56 -8.22
N ALA A 172 15.25 -7.80 -7.17
CA ALA A 172 16.04 -6.74 -6.58
C ALA A 172 16.54 -7.13 -5.17
N LYS A 173 17.37 -6.29 -4.57
CA LYS A 173 17.84 -6.47 -3.18
C LYS A 173 16.78 -5.99 -2.19
N SER A 174 16.70 -6.63 -1.03
CA SER A 174 15.91 -6.16 0.12
C SER A 174 16.83 -5.83 1.28
N TYR A 175 16.66 -4.66 1.88
CA TYR A 175 17.25 -4.34 3.17
C TYR A 175 16.28 -4.73 4.29
N TYR A 176 16.81 -5.16 5.44
CA TYR A 176 16.03 -5.58 6.60
C TYR A 176 16.44 -4.78 7.83
N THR A 177 15.48 -4.51 8.70
CA THR A 177 15.72 -3.89 10.00
C THR A 177 15.19 -4.76 11.13
N ILE A 178 15.86 -4.74 12.27
CA ILE A 178 15.40 -5.39 13.51
C ILE A 178 15.02 -4.35 14.57
N VAL A 179 15.11 -3.07 14.21
CA VAL A 179 14.89 -1.96 15.13
C VAL A 179 13.39 -1.75 15.30
N PRO A 180 12.84 -1.72 16.53
CA PRO A 180 11.43 -1.44 16.76
C PRO A 180 11.06 -0.03 16.28
N ILE A 181 9.80 0.20 15.92
CA ILE A 181 9.33 1.52 15.49
C ILE A 181 9.33 2.54 16.64
N VAL A 182 8.98 2.11 17.84
CA VAL A 182 8.93 2.97 19.03
C VAL A 182 9.77 2.38 20.13
N ARG A 183 10.35 3.27 20.92
CA ARG A 183 11.03 2.97 22.17
C ARG A 183 10.55 3.98 23.21
N GLU A 184 10.35 3.57 24.45
CA GLU A 184 9.99 4.49 25.53
C GLU A 184 11.02 5.62 25.71
N SER A 185 10.54 6.83 25.99
CA SER A 185 11.42 7.97 26.22
C SER A 185 12.35 7.71 27.41
N GLY A 186 13.66 7.88 27.20
CA GLY A 186 14.70 7.64 28.20
C GLY A 186 15.34 6.24 28.14
N ASP A 187 14.74 5.27 27.44
CA ASP A 187 15.40 3.99 27.18
C ASP A 187 16.56 4.17 26.17
N LYS A 188 17.60 3.34 26.29
CA LYS A 188 18.78 3.39 25.41
C LYS A 188 18.86 2.12 24.56
N PRO A 189 19.03 2.24 23.23
CA PRO A 189 19.28 1.05 22.42
C PRO A 189 20.53 0.31 22.87
N GLY A 190 20.41 -1.01 23.00
CA GLY A 190 21.57 -1.88 23.11
C GLY A 190 22.50 -1.73 21.89
N ASN A 191 23.75 -2.18 22.02
CA ASN A 191 24.78 -1.99 20.99
C ASN A 191 24.40 -2.55 19.61
N ILE A 192 23.71 -3.70 19.56
CA ILE A 192 23.27 -4.34 18.32
C ILE A 192 22.20 -3.50 17.63
N GLU A 193 21.19 -3.09 18.39
CA GLU A 193 20.10 -2.28 17.86
C GLU A 193 20.58 -0.89 17.44
N GLY A 194 21.41 -0.23 18.25
CA GLY A 194 21.97 1.08 17.92
C GLY A 194 22.82 1.04 16.64
N ARG A 195 23.56 -0.06 16.39
CA ARG A 195 24.23 -0.28 15.09
C ARG A 195 23.24 -0.46 13.95
N SER A 196 22.16 -1.21 14.17
CA SER A 196 21.12 -1.45 13.17
C SER A 196 20.38 -0.16 12.80
N TYR A 197 20.06 0.69 13.79
CA TYR A 197 19.46 2.02 13.60
C TYR A 197 20.38 2.93 12.78
N ARG A 198 21.68 3.00 13.13
CA ARG A 198 22.66 3.78 12.36
C ARG A 198 22.78 3.30 10.91
N ARG A 199 22.72 1.99 10.65
CA ARG A 199 22.76 1.46 9.28
C ARG A 199 21.48 1.77 8.51
N LEU A 200 20.31 1.64 9.14
CA LEU A 200 19.01 1.98 8.54
C LEU A 200 18.96 3.45 8.12
N THR A 201 19.32 4.36 9.03
CA THR A 201 19.37 5.81 8.76
C THR A 201 20.41 6.17 7.68
N MET A 202 21.51 5.43 7.55
CA MET A 202 22.42 5.59 6.41
C MET A 202 21.79 5.19 5.07
N GLN A 203 20.95 4.15 5.04
CA GLN A 203 20.21 3.79 3.82
C GLN A 203 19.19 4.87 3.45
N TRP A 204 18.51 5.47 4.43
CA TRP A 204 17.57 6.58 4.20
C TRP A 204 18.21 7.79 3.52
N LYS A 205 19.52 8.00 3.70
CA LYS A 205 20.25 9.08 3.01
C LYS A 205 20.40 8.84 1.51
N LYS A 206 20.30 7.59 1.05
CA LYS A 206 20.47 7.19 -0.36
C LYS A 206 19.16 7.07 -1.13
N LEU A 207 18.02 7.16 -0.45
CA LEU A 207 16.71 7.04 -1.08
C LEU A 207 16.54 8.08 -2.20
N ASP A 208 16.02 7.61 -3.33
CA ASP A 208 15.56 8.46 -4.44
C ASP A 208 14.03 8.46 -4.58
N THR A 209 13.40 7.36 -4.15
CA THR A 209 11.98 7.08 -4.32
C THR A 209 11.38 6.54 -3.02
N ALA A 210 10.12 6.86 -2.75
CA ALA A 210 9.36 6.26 -1.64
C ALA A 210 7.95 5.83 -2.06
N ILE A 211 7.49 4.70 -1.55
CA ILE A 211 6.11 4.19 -1.67
C ILE A 211 5.52 4.20 -0.26
N ILE A 212 4.48 5.00 -0.05
CA ILE A 212 3.90 5.23 1.27
C ILE A 212 2.38 5.07 1.25
N GLY A 213 1.82 4.65 2.38
CA GLY A 213 0.40 4.84 2.67
C GLY A 213 0.18 6.14 3.45
N LEU A 214 -1.06 6.58 3.51
CA LEU A 214 -1.52 7.64 4.41
C LEU A 214 -2.68 7.11 5.25
N GLY A 215 -2.61 7.32 6.56
CA GLY A 215 -3.68 6.97 7.50
C GLY A 215 -4.59 8.17 7.81
N PRO A 216 -5.83 7.90 8.26
CA PRO A 216 -6.77 8.97 8.62
C PRO A 216 -6.33 9.69 9.89
N ALA A 217 -7.01 10.79 10.22
CA ALA A 217 -6.86 11.43 11.54
C ALA A 217 -7.07 10.41 12.68
N PRO A 218 -6.35 10.51 13.81
CA PRO A 218 -6.46 9.57 14.93
C PRO A 218 -7.89 9.39 15.45
N GLU A 219 -8.70 10.46 15.44
CA GLU A 219 -10.11 10.42 15.88
C GLU A 219 -11.02 9.61 14.95
N LEU A 220 -10.61 9.39 13.70
CA LEU A 220 -11.38 8.67 12.67
C LEU A 220 -10.86 7.25 12.43
N GLY A 221 -9.77 6.86 13.08
CA GLY A 221 -9.07 5.59 12.91
C GLY A 221 -8.70 4.92 14.23
N MET A 222 -8.08 3.74 14.12
CA MET A 222 -7.41 3.11 15.25
C MET A 222 -5.90 3.32 15.12
N SER A 223 -5.22 3.52 16.24
CA SER A 223 -3.76 3.49 16.27
C SER A 223 -3.28 2.13 15.77
N LEU A 224 -2.45 2.13 14.74
CA LEU A 224 -1.93 0.89 14.17
C LEU A 224 -0.80 0.29 15.03
N VAL A 225 -0.17 1.09 15.89
CA VAL A 225 0.94 0.66 16.75
C VAL A 225 0.39 0.28 18.12
N ALA A 226 0.00 -0.98 18.27
CA ALA A 226 -0.59 -1.52 19.50
C ALA A 226 0.37 -1.46 20.71
N GLU A 227 1.67 -1.29 20.46
CA GLU A 227 2.75 -1.18 21.44
C GLU A 227 2.76 0.17 22.17
N THR A 228 1.94 1.13 21.75
CA THR A 228 1.85 2.46 22.38
C THR A 228 0.86 2.49 23.54
N SER A 229 1.16 3.31 24.54
CA SER A 229 0.36 3.45 25.76
C SER A 229 -0.99 4.11 25.51
N ASP A 230 -1.97 3.78 26.34
CA ASP A 230 -3.30 4.41 26.31
C ASP A 230 -3.22 5.93 26.51
N GLU A 231 -2.27 6.41 27.32
CA GLU A 231 -2.07 7.84 27.52
C GLU A 231 -1.65 8.54 26.24
N TYR A 232 -0.63 8.00 25.55
CA TYR A 232 -0.19 8.52 24.26
C TYR A 232 -1.31 8.50 23.23
N ASN A 233 -2.05 7.38 23.14
CA ASN A 233 -3.17 7.26 22.21
C ASN A 233 -4.28 8.30 22.50
N ARG A 234 -4.57 8.59 23.77
CA ARG A 234 -5.52 9.67 24.13
C ARG A 234 -5.01 11.05 23.70
N GLN A 235 -3.71 11.33 23.85
CA GLN A 235 -3.12 12.60 23.41
C GLN A 235 -3.10 12.74 21.89
N LEU A 236 -2.84 11.65 21.16
CA LEU A 236 -2.95 11.65 19.71
C LEU A 236 -4.36 11.96 19.24
N VAL A 237 -5.38 11.35 19.86
CA VAL A 237 -6.79 11.64 19.54
C VAL A 237 -7.16 13.10 19.84
N SER A 238 -6.62 13.70 20.90
CA SER A 238 -6.86 15.12 21.20
C SER A 238 -6.01 16.10 20.39
N SER A 239 -4.97 15.63 19.68
CA SER A 239 -4.00 16.47 18.98
C SER A 239 -4.55 17.23 17.77
N ARG A 240 -5.73 16.89 17.24
CA ARG A 240 -6.27 17.47 15.98
C ARG A 240 -5.37 17.31 14.75
N THR A 241 -4.43 16.37 14.79
CA THR A 241 -3.68 15.97 13.59
C THR A 241 -4.64 15.41 12.53
N VAL A 242 -4.33 15.67 11.26
CA VAL A 242 -5.26 15.40 10.14
C VAL A 242 -4.97 14.08 9.43
N GLY A 243 -3.89 13.39 9.81
CA GLY A 243 -3.50 12.09 9.30
C GLY A 243 -2.10 11.69 9.75
N ASP A 244 -1.65 10.52 9.29
CA ASP A 244 -0.29 10.04 9.51
C ASP A 244 0.36 9.52 8.22
N ILE A 245 1.68 9.67 8.15
CA ILE A 245 2.55 9.03 7.15
C ILE A 245 3.71 8.40 7.92
N LEU A 246 3.90 7.09 7.77
CA LEU A 246 4.97 6.32 8.45
C LEU A 246 4.93 6.49 9.98
N ALA A 247 3.72 6.55 10.56
CA ALA A 247 3.46 6.85 11.97
C ALA A 247 3.84 8.28 12.43
N ASN A 248 4.22 9.19 11.53
CA ASN A 248 4.34 10.61 11.85
C ASN A 248 2.98 11.27 11.67
N PHE A 249 2.32 11.60 12.77
CA PHE A 249 1.06 12.33 12.77
C PHE A 249 1.33 13.81 12.49
N PHE A 250 0.60 14.41 11.56
CA PHE A 250 0.85 15.77 11.12
C PHE A 250 -0.40 16.65 11.13
N TYR A 251 -0.18 17.95 11.31
CA TYR A 251 -1.21 18.98 11.30
C TYR A 251 -1.42 19.50 9.86
N SER A 252 -2.47 20.30 9.67
CA SER A 252 -2.80 20.88 8.34
C SER A 252 -1.69 21.77 7.77
N ASP A 253 -0.87 22.39 8.63
CA ASP A 253 0.29 23.20 8.25
C ASP A 253 1.57 22.38 7.99
N GLY A 254 1.49 21.05 8.13
CA GLY A 254 2.60 20.13 7.92
C GLY A 254 3.59 20.04 9.08
N SER A 255 3.35 20.68 10.21
CA SER A 255 4.07 20.38 11.44
C SER A 255 3.71 18.97 11.92
N VAL A 256 4.61 18.34 12.68
CA VAL A 256 4.47 16.96 13.17
C VAL A 256 4.17 16.99 14.67
N PHE A 257 3.29 16.11 15.13
CA PHE A 257 3.02 15.91 16.55
C PHE A 257 4.28 15.46 17.28
N ASP A 258 4.65 16.19 18.34
CA ASP A 258 5.81 15.86 19.15
C ASP A 258 5.50 14.70 20.11
N SER A 259 5.97 13.50 19.75
CA SER A 259 5.85 12.29 20.56
C SER A 259 7.03 12.07 21.51
N SER A 260 8.04 12.96 21.53
CA SER A 260 9.32 12.73 22.21
C SER A 260 9.22 12.58 23.74
N GLN A 261 8.17 13.15 24.35
CA GLN A 261 7.85 12.96 25.75
C GLN A 261 7.52 11.49 26.07
N TYR A 262 6.94 10.76 25.12
CA TYR A 262 6.47 9.40 25.30
C TYR A 262 7.41 8.38 24.66
N TYR A 263 7.81 8.63 23.41
CA TYR A 263 8.53 7.68 22.59
C TYR A 263 9.63 8.31 21.76
N PHE A 264 10.73 7.59 21.61
CA PHE A 264 11.67 7.78 20.51
C PHE A 264 11.18 6.99 19.30
N GLN A 265 10.65 7.71 18.30
CA GLN A 265 10.12 7.12 17.07
C GLN A 265 11.20 6.91 16.00
N ILE A 266 11.19 5.74 15.38
CA ILE A 266 12.15 5.29 14.38
C ILE A 266 11.40 5.13 13.05
N SER A 267 11.24 6.26 12.37
CA SER A 267 10.64 6.38 11.04
C SER A 267 11.36 7.46 10.25
N LEU A 268 11.28 7.40 8.92
CA LEU A 268 11.75 8.48 8.07
C LEU A 268 10.96 9.77 8.35
N GLU A 269 11.66 10.85 8.64
CA GLU A 269 11.09 12.19 8.84
C GLU A 269 10.33 12.68 7.59
N LEU A 270 9.20 13.35 7.78
CA LEU A 270 8.37 13.82 6.65
C LEU A 270 9.08 14.88 5.80
N GLU A 271 9.94 15.69 6.40
CA GLU A 271 10.79 16.66 5.72
C GLU A 271 11.75 16.00 4.72
N ARG A 272 12.14 14.74 4.97
CA ARG A 272 13.01 14.00 4.07
C ARG A 272 12.27 13.56 2.81
N LEU A 273 10.97 13.24 2.92
CA LEU A 273 10.12 12.91 1.77
C LEU A 273 10.08 14.07 0.76
N ARG A 274 10.02 15.32 1.25
CA ARG A 274 10.04 16.53 0.39
C ARG A 274 11.26 16.64 -0.53
N LYS A 275 12.36 15.97 -0.17
CA LYS A 275 13.63 16.01 -0.90
C LYS A 275 13.77 14.88 -1.92
N LEU A 276 12.89 13.88 -1.89
CA LEU A 276 12.93 12.75 -2.82
C LEU A 276 12.37 13.17 -4.18
N LYS A 277 12.93 12.60 -5.25
CA LYS A 277 12.47 12.87 -6.62
C LYS A 277 11.07 12.34 -6.84
N THR A 278 10.78 11.16 -6.28
CA THR A 278 9.51 10.45 -6.48
C THR A 278 8.97 9.98 -5.14
N VAL A 279 7.76 10.39 -4.77
CA VAL A 279 7.07 9.87 -3.59
C VAL A 279 5.65 9.54 -3.97
N ILE A 280 5.35 8.25 -3.93
CA ILE A 280 4.10 7.63 -4.37
C ILE A 280 3.25 7.35 -3.14
N CYS A 281 2.17 8.10 -2.98
CA CYS A 281 1.20 7.92 -1.91
C CYS A 281 0.02 7.08 -2.40
N LEU A 282 -0.24 5.97 -1.72
CA LEU A 282 -1.38 5.09 -1.97
C LEU A 282 -2.44 5.36 -0.89
N ALA A 283 -3.48 6.11 -1.23
CA ALA A 283 -4.48 6.55 -0.26
C ALA A 283 -5.84 6.83 -0.88
N GLY A 284 -6.90 6.44 -0.19
CA GLY A 284 -8.27 6.73 -0.57
C GLY A 284 -9.23 6.59 0.61
N GLY A 285 -10.42 7.17 0.47
CA GLY A 285 -11.50 7.13 1.43
C GLY A 285 -11.77 8.49 2.06
N ARG A 286 -13.04 8.73 2.41
CA ARG A 286 -13.52 10.00 2.96
C ARG A 286 -12.72 10.46 4.20
N LYS A 287 -12.39 9.54 5.09
CA LYS A 287 -11.64 9.81 6.34
C LYS A 287 -10.22 10.34 6.12
N LYS A 288 -9.68 10.19 4.91
CA LYS A 288 -8.31 10.58 4.56
C LYS A 288 -8.25 11.88 3.75
N VAL A 289 -9.39 12.46 3.38
CA VAL A 289 -9.45 13.62 2.47
C VAL A 289 -8.64 14.80 3.01
N ASP A 290 -8.85 15.21 4.26
CA ASP A 290 -8.12 16.32 4.87
C ASP A 290 -6.62 16.03 4.99
N GLY A 291 -6.26 14.81 5.41
CA GLY A 291 -4.87 14.36 5.47
C GLY A 291 -4.18 14.37 4.10
N ILE A 292 -4.85 13.90 3.04
CA ILE A 292 -4.32 13.92 1.66
C ILE A 292 -4.09 15.36 1.19
N VAL A 293 -5.05 16.27 1.42
CA VAL A 293 -4.91 17.68 1.05
C VAL A 293 -3.74 18.33 1.78
N ALA A 294 -3.66 18.17 3.10
CA ALA A 294 -2.58 18.72 3.91
C ALA A 294 -1.22 18.16 3.51
N ALA A 295 -1.10 16.84 3.34
CA ALA A 295 0.15 16.20 2.94
C ALA A 295 0.62 16.62 1.54
N ALA A 296 -0.29 16.76 0.58
CA ALA A 296 0.03 17.24 -0.76
C ALA A 296 0.55 18.68 -0.72
N ARG A 297 -0.13 19.59 -0.01
CA ARG A 297 0.27 21.00 0.13
C ARG A 297 1.61 21.16 0.81
N ASN A 298 1.89 20.29 1.76
CA ASN A 298 3.18 20.21 2.46
C ASN A 298 4.24 19.39 1.71
N ARG A 299 3.95 18.97 0.48
CA ARG A 299 4.85 18.26 -0.43
C ARG A 299 5.44 16.97 0.16
N PHE A 300 4.67 16.29 1.01
CA PHE A 300 5.07 14.99 1.55
C PHE A 300 5.00 13.88 0.50
N PHE A 301 4.23 14.09 -0.58
CA PHE A 301 4.28 13.25 -1.77
C PHE A 301 4.10 14.09 -3.04
N ASN A 302 4.43 13.51 -4.19
CA ASN A 302 4.21 14.15 -5.48
C ASN A 302 3.42 13.29 -6.47
N ILE A 303 3.25 11.99 -6.21
CA ILE A 303 2.37 11.11 -6.95
C ILE A 303 1.28 10.60 -6.00
N LEU A 304 0.02 10.73 -6.40
CA LEU A 304 -1.13 10.19 -5.67
C LEU A 304 -1.79 9.07 -6.46
N VAL A 305 -1.96 7.91 -5.84
CA VAL A 305 -2.83 6.84 -6.34
C VAL A 305 -4.04 6.76 -5.42
N THR A 306 -5.20 7.10 -5.96
CA THR A 306 -6.48 7.17 -5.22
C THR A 306 -7.64 6.66 -6.09
N ASP A 307 -8.88 6.81 -5.66
CA ASP A 307 -10.07 6.50 -6.47
C ASP A 307 -10.83 7.76 -6.89
N VAL A 308 -11.73 7.62 -7.86
CA VAL A 308 -12.50 8.73 -8.43
C VAL A 308 -13.38 9.44 -7.37
N LYS A 309 -13.99 8.71 -6.44
CA LYS A 309 -14.87 9.29 -5.41
C LYS A 309 -14.05 10.10 -4.42
N THR A 310 -12.91 9.58 -3.96
CA THR A 310 -12.00 10.34 -3.10
C THR A 310 -11.42 11.56 -3.81
N ALA A 311 -11.00 11.43 -5.08
CA ALA A 311 -10.51 12.55 -5.87
C ALA A 311 -11.54 13.69 -5.99
N THR A 312 -12.81 13.33 -6.22
CA THR A 312 -13.93 14.29 -6.26
C THR A 312 -14.12 14.98 -4.92
N MET A 313 -14.14 14.21 -3.81
CA MET A 313 -14.25 14.78 -2.46
C MET A 313 -13.09 15.73 -2.13
N ILE A 314 -11.88 15.42 -2.60
CA ILE A 314 -10.73 16.30 -2.43
C ILE A 314 -10.93 17.61 -3.19
N LEU A 315 -11.38 17.57 -4.45
CA LEU A 315 -11.68 18.78 -5.22
C LEU A 315 -12.73 19.65 -4.54
N ASP A 316 -13.84 19.06 -4.10
CA ASP A 316 -14.90 19.75 -3.36
C ASP A 316 -14.38 20.38 -2.06
N ARG A 317 -13.47 19.70 -1.37
CA ARG A 317 -12.87 20.18 -0.13
C ARG A 317 -11.96 21.38 -0.36
N ILE A 318 -11.19 21.39 -1.46
CA ILE A 318 -10.30 22.51 -1.82
C ILE A 318 -11.11 23.70 -2.36
N GLU A 319 -12.25 23.48 -3.01
CA GLU A 319 -13.13 24.56 -3.51
C GLU A 319 -13.89 25.29 -2.39
N LYS A 320 -14.00 24.69 -1.20
CA LYS A 320 -14.66 25.29 -0.03
C LYS A 320 -13.71 26.12 0.86
N GLU A 321 -12.42 26.17 0.54
CA GLU A 321 -11.45 27.06 1.20
C GLU A 321 -11.31 28.38 0.46
#